data_AF-A0A821C3W6-F1
#
_entry.id   AF-A0A821C3W6-F1
#
_cell.length_a   1.000
_cell.length_b   1.000
_cell.length_c   1.000
_cell.angle_alpha   90.00
_cell.angle_beta   90.00
_cell.angle_gamma   90.00
#
_symmetry.space_group_name_H-M   'P 1'
#
loop_
_entity.id
_entity.type
_entity.pdbx_description
1 polymer ?
#
loop_
_entity_poly.entity_id
_entity_poly.type
_entity_poly.pdbx_seq_one_letter_code
_entity_poly.pdbx_strand_id
1 'polypeptide(L)'
;AQRQATKDAAIIAGLYVLRIINAPTLAAIAYGLNSKVSAVCNVLIFDLGGGTLNVSILTIEEGIYEVKSTAGDTHCGGEDFDDRMVQHFIQEFKTK
;
A
#
# COMPACT_ATOMS: atom_id res chain seq x y z
N ALA A 1 11.37 -14.56 3.08
CA ALA A 1 11.21 -14.59 4.55
C ALA A 1 9.86 -14.01 4.98
N GLN A 2 9.62 -12.69 4.84
CA GLN A 2 8.39 -12.04 5.34
C GLN A 2 7.07 -12.62 4.79
N ARG A 3 6.97 -12.87 3.47
CA ARG A 3 5.75 -13.47 2.88
C ARG A 3 5.40 -14.85 3.47
N GLN A 4 6.42 -15.64 3.80
CA GLN A 4 6.22 -16.95 4.42
C GLN A 4 5.74 -16.78 5.86
N ALA A 5 6.38 -15.89 6.62
CA ALA A 5 5.95 -15.57 7.99
C ALA A 5 4.50 -15.08 8.03
N THR A 6 4.05 -14.24 7.08
CA THR A 6 2.64 -13.82 6.98
C THR A 6 1.70 -14.99 6.70
N LYS A 7 2.10 -15.92 5.81
CA LYS A 7 1.33 -17.13 5.52
C LYS A 7 1.23 -18.03 6.75
N ASP A 8 2.34 -18.22 7.45
CA ASP A 8 2.41 -19.07 8.66
C ASP A 8 1.53 -18.48 9.77
N ALA A 9 1.56 -17.17 9.98
CA ALA A 9 0.69 -16.48 10.93
C ALA A 9 -0.80 -16.71 10.62
N ALA A 10 -1.19 -16.66 9.34
CA ALA A 10 -2.56 -16.96 8.93
C ALA A 10 -2.95 -18.43 9.18
N ILE A 11 -2.04 -19.37 8.93
CA ILE A 11 -2.28 -20.81 9.22
C ILE A 11 -2.43 -21.04 10.73
N ILE A 12 -1.61 -20.40 11.56
CA ILE A 12 -1.72 -20.46 13.03
C ILE A 12 -3.09 -19.95 13.49
N ALA A 13 -3.62 -18.91 12.84
CA ALA A 13 -4.97 -18.40 13.08
C ALA A 13 -6.10 -19.29 12.51
N GLY A 14 -5.78 -20.46 11.93
CA GLY A 14 -6.75 -21.39 11.36
C GLY A 14 -7.25 -21.02 9.96
N LEU A 15 -6.56 -20.12 9.25
CA LEU A 15 -6.96 -19.68 7.90
C LEU A 15 -6.26 -20.50 6.81
N TYR A 16 -7.01 -20.87 5.78
CA TYR A 16 -6.45 -21.48 4.57
C TYR A 16 -6.00 -20.40 3.58
N VAL A 17 -4.69 -20.27 3.38
CA VAL A 17 -4.10 -19.22 2.52
C VAL A 17 -3.99 -19.69 1.07
N LEU A 18 -4.94 -19.26 0.23
CA LEU A 18 -4.95 -19.55 -1.22
C LEU A 18 -3.80 -18.87 -1.95
N ARG A 19 -3.58 -17.58 -1.69
CA ARG A 19 -2.57 -16.76 -2.35
C ARG A 19 -2.24 -15.53 -1.51
N ILE A 20 -0.96 -15.16 -1.48
CA ILE A 20 -0.52 -13.83 -1.02
C ILE A 20 -0.39 -12.95 -2.26
N ILE A 21 -1.07 -11.81 -2.28
CA ILE A 21 -1.07 -10.85 -3.38
C ILE A 21 -0.38 -9.57 -2.90
N ASN A 22 0.38 -8.91 -3.79
CA ASN A 22 1.01 -7.63 -3.47
C ASN A 22 -0.05 -6.53 -3.38
N ALA A 23 0.05 -5.63 -2.40
CA ALA A 23 -0.88 -4.52 -2.21
C ALA A 23 -1.13 -3.67 -3.48
N PRO A 24 -0.12 -3.23 -4.26
CA PRO A 24 -0.38 -2.39 -5.42
C PRO A 24 -1.11 -3.15 -6.55
N THR A 25 -0.87 -4.46 -6.69
CA THR A 25 -1.63 -5.31 -7.62
C THR A 25 -3.09 -5.46 -7.15
N LEU A 26 -3.31 -5.64 -5.85
CA LEU A 26 -4.66 -5.71 -5.28
C LEU A 26 -5.42 -4.41 -5.52
N ALA A 27 -4.80 -3.25 -5.33
CA ALA A 27 -5.41 -1.95 -5.60
C ALA A 27 -5.83 -1.80 -7.07
N ALA A 28 -4.96 -2.18 -8.00
CA ALA A 28 -5.27 -2.15 -9.43
C ALA A 28 -6.39 -3.12 -9.84
N ILE A 29 -6.46 -4.31 -9.22
CA ILE A 29 -7.54 -5.27 -9.41
C ILE A 29 -8.86 -4.71 -8.85
N ALA A 30 -8.83 -4.18 -7.62
CA ALA A 30 -10.01 -3.66 -6.93
C ALA A 30 -10.61 -2.45 -7.66
N TYR A 31 -9.78 -1.61 -8.26
CA TYR A 31 -10.24 -0.50 -9.11
C TYR A 31 -10.86 -0.97 -10.44
N GLY A 32 -10.74 -2.26 -10.79
CA GLY A 32 -11.35 -2.83 -11.98
C GLY A 32 -10.54 -2.59 -13.26
N LEU A 33 -9.22 -2.39 -13.17
CA LEU A 33 -8.35 -2.20 -14.34
C LEU A 33 -8.09 -3.49 -15.15
N ASN A 34 -8.80 -4.57 -14.83
CA ASN A 34 -8.62 -5.93 -15.37
C ASN A 34 -8.97 -6.06 -16.85
N SER A 35 -10.03 -5.39 -17.31
CA SER A 35 -10.81 -5.93 -18.43
C SER A 35 -11.31 -4.93 -19.47
N LYS A 36 -10.86 -3.67 -19.43
CA LYS A 36 -11.34 -2.63 -20.37
C LYS A 36 -10.27 -1.98 -21.24
N VAL A 37 -8.99 -2.33 -21.07
CA VAL A 37 -7.91 -1.71 -21.83
C VAL A 37 -7.31 -2.76 -22.75
N SER A 38 -7.65 -2.70 -24.05
CA SER A 38 -7.03 -3.51 -25.10
C SER A 38 -5.60 -3.07 -25.42
N ALA A 39 -5.12 -2.02 -24.76
CA ALA A 39 -3.80 -1.44 -24.92
C ALA A 39 -3.05 -1.48 -23.58
N VAL A 40 -1.72 -1.44 -23.67
CA VAL A 40 -0.84 -1.31 -22.50
C VAL A 40 -1.21 -0.08 -21.70
N CYS A 41 -1.53 -0.26 -20.41
CA CYS A 41 -1.86 0.81 -19.49
C CYS A 41 -0.81 0.91 -18.39
N ASN A 42 -0.26 2.10 -18.18
CA ASN A 42 0.63 2.37 -17.05
C ASN A 42 -0.15 3.04 -15.92
N VAL A 43 0.03 2.55 -14.70
CA VAL A 43 -0.71 2.96 -13.51
C VAL A 43 0.28 3.29 -12.40
N LEU A 44 0.09 4.44 -11.77
CA LEU A 44 0.79 4.79 -10.54
C LEU A 44 -0.15 4.48 -9.36
N ILE A 45 0.31 3.61 -8.47
CA ILE A 45 -0.35 3.35 -7.19
C ILE A 45 0.34 4.20 -6.14
N PHE A 46 -0.45 5.03 -5.46
CA PHE A 46 -0.02 5.84 -4.33
C PHE A 46 -0.70 5.31 -3.07
N ASP A 47 0.08 4.76 -2.15
CA ASP A 47 -0.39 4.15 -0.90
C ASP A 47 0.26 4.88 0.29
N LEU A 48 -0.48 5.80 0.89
CA LEU A 48 -0.06 6.55 2.08
C LEU A 48 -0.82 6.00 3.29
N GLY A 49 -0.13 5.14 4.04
CA GLY A 49 -0.67 4.47 5.21
C GLY A 49 -0.40 5.20 6.52
N GLY A 50 -0.53 4.47 7.63
CA GLY A 50 -0.31 5.01 8.97
C GLY A 50 1.14 5.39 9.28
N GLY A 51 2.13 4.63 8.81
CA GLY A 51 3.55 4.94 9.05
C GLY A 51 4.45 4.80 7.82
N THR A 52 3.88 4.44 6.67
CA THR A 52 4.64 4.22 5.44
C THR A 52 3.93 4.81 4.24
N LEU A 53 4.72 5.40 3.35
CA LEU A 53 4.33 5.80 2.01
C LEU A 53 4.97 4.83 1.02
N ASN A 54 4.17 4.16 0.21
CA ASN A 54 4.63 3.32 -0.89
C ASN A 54 4.05 3.84 -2.21
N VAL A 55 4.91 3.98 -3.21
CA VAL A 55 4.55 4.35 -4.57
C VAL A 55 5.02 3.24 -5.52
N SER A 56 4.13 2.72 -6.35
CA SER A 56 4.45 1.69 -7.33
C SER A 56 3.96 2.05 -8.71
N ILE A 57 4.78 1.80 -9.73
CA ILE A 57 4.38 1.88 -11.13
C ILE A 57 4.07 0.48 -11.63
N LEU A 58 2.86 0.30 -12.15
CA LEU A 58 2.39 -0.94 -12.73
C LEU A 58 2.15 -0.75 -14.23
N THR A 59 2.46 -1.77 -15.00
CA THR A 59 1.99 -1.92 -16.37
C THR A 59 0.92 -3.01 -16.38
N ILE A 60 -0.21 -2.73 -17.01
CA ILE A 60 -1.34 -3.65 -17.16
C ILE A 60 -1.58 -3.88 -18.64
N GLU A 61 -1.55 -5.15 -19.04
CA GLU A 61 -1.77 -5.59 -20.42
C GLU A 61 -2.49 -6.93 -20.38
N GLU A 62 -3.65 -7.03 -21.04
CA GLU A 62 -4.44 -8.28 -21.15
C GLU A 62 -4.70 -8.99 -19.79
N GLY A 63 -4.93 -8.21 -18.73
CA GLY A 63 -5.16 -8.73 -17.38
C GLY A 63 -3.90 -9.22 -16.64
N ILE A 64 -2.71 -9.05 -17.24
CA ILE A 64 -1.42 -9.24 -16.60
C ILE A 64 -1.02 -7.94 -15.92
N TYR A 65 -0.66 -8.02 -14.63
CA TYR A 65 -0.23 -6.89 -13.82
C TYR A 65 1.25 -7.03 -13.50
N GLU A 66 2.08 -6.19 -14.11
CA GLU A 66 3.52 -6.19 -13.90
C GLU A 66 3.94 -4.96 -13.09
N VAL A 67 4.60 -5.18 -11.95
CA VAL A 67 5.19 -4.09 -11.16
C VAL A 67 6.53 -3.71 -11.80
N LYS A 68 6.62 -2.49 -12.32
CA LYS A 68 7.84 -1.98 -12.98
C LYS A 68 8.82 -1.38 -11.98
N SER A 69 8.31 -0.66 -10.99
CA SER A 69 9.12 -0.07 -9.94
C SER A 69 8.29 0.15 -8.67
N THR A 70 8.98 0.12 -7.54
CA THR A 70 8.43 0.48 -6.23
C THR A 70 9.46 1.35 -5.52
N ALA A 71 8.99 2.45 -4.97
CA ALA A 71 9.75 3.37 -4.12
C ALA A 71 8.84 3.87 -2.99
N GLY A 72 9.39 4.57 -2.02
CA GLY A 72 8.60 5.03 -0.89
C GLY A 72 9.45 5.50 0.28
N ASP A 73 8.76 5.83 1.35
CA ASP A 73 9.35 6.15 2.65
C ASP A 73 8.71 5.26 3.72
N THR A 74 9.56 4.59 4.48
CA THR A 74 9.13 3.65 5.54
C THR A 74 8.88 4.33 6.88
N HIS A 75 9.10 5.65 6.96
CA HIS A 75 8.91 6.49 8.14
C HIS A 75 8.14 7.76 7.78
N CYS A 76 7.11 7.61 6.94
CA CYS A 76 6.24 8.71 6.54
C CYS A 76 4.82 8.19 6.43
N GLY A 77 3.91 8.68 7.26
CA GLY A 77 2.51 8.29 7.24
C GLY A 77 1.60 9.17 8.09
N GLY A 78 0.39 8.66 8.34
CA GLY A 78 -0.61 9.31 9.19
C GLY A 78 -0.10 9.65 10.60
N GLU A 79 0.78 8.84 11.19
CA GLU A 79 1.33 9.10 12.52
C GLU A 79 2.10 10.41 12.57
N ASP A 80 2.82 10.77 11.50
CA ASP A 80 3.52 12.04 11.42
C ASP A 80 2.54 13.22 11.38
N PHE A 81 1.39 13.04 10.73
CA PHE A 81 0.36 14.08 10.67
C PHE A 81 -0.30 14.26 12.04
N ASP A 82 -0.60 13.16 12.72
CA ASP A 82 -1.14 13.16 14.07
C ASP A 82 -0.15 13.83 15.05
N ASP A 83 1.13 13.47 14.97
CA ASP A 83 2.19 14.06 15.79
C ASP A 83 2.33 15.57 15.54
N ARG A 84 2.27 16.01 14.28
CA ARG A 84 2.30 17.45 13.95
C ARG A 84 1.10 18.19 14.56
N MET A 85 -0.07 17.59 14.54
CA MET A 85 -1.27 18.16 15.16
C MET A 85 -1.15 18.22 16.68
N VAL A 86 -0.64 17.17 17.31
CA VAL A 86 -0.37 17.14 18.75
C VAL A 86 0.63 18.22 19.15
N GLN A 87 1.75 18.34 18.44
CA GLN A 87 2.75 19.38 18.72
C GLN A 87 2.20 20.79 18.55
N HIS A 88 1.35 21.01 17.56
CA HIS A 88 0.67 22.30 17.37
C HIS A 88 -0.16 22.68 18.61
N PHE A 89 -1.01 21.77 19.08
CA PHE A 89 -1.86 22.06 20.25
C PHE A 89 -1.07 22.16 21.55
N ILE A 90 -0.02 21.35 21.74
CA ILE A 90 0.90 21.49 22.89
C ILE A 90 1.45 22.92 22.94
N GLN A 91 1.85 23.48 21.79
CA GLN A 91 2.38 24.84 21.74
C GLN A 91 1.29 25.88 22.03
N GLU A 92 0.08 25.72 21.48
CA GLU A 92 -1.04 26.63 21.75
C GLU A 92 -1.37 26.68 23.24
N PHE A 93 -1.41 25.52 23.92
CA PHE A 93 -1.67 25.44 25.36
C PHE A 93 -0.57 26.07 26.21
N LYS A 94 0.70 26.02 25.79
CA LYS A 94 1.81 26.68 26.49
C LYS A 94 1.80 28.21 26.35
N THR A 95 1.17 28.73 25.30
CA THR A 95 1.07 30.17 25.04
C THR A 95 -0.15 30.83 25.71
N LYS A 96 -1.03 30.05 26.35
CA LYS A 96 -2.12 30.51 27.21
C LYS A 96 -1.70 30.44 28.67
#